data_AF-A0A1M6JFL7-F1
#
_entry.id   AF-A0A1M6JFL7-F1
#
_cell.length_a   1.000
_cell.length_b   1.000
_cell.length_c   1.000
_cell.angle_alpha   90.00
_cell.angle_beta   90.00
_cell.angle_gamma   90.00
#
_symmetry.space_group_name_H-M   'P 1'
#
loop_
_entity.id
_entity.type
_entity.pdbx_description
1 polymer ?
#
loop_
_entity_poly.entity_id
_entity_poly.type
_entity_poly.pdbx_seq_one_letter_code
_entity_poly.pdbx_strand_id
1 'polypeptide(L)'
;MENKIQDIVSGRYVNATPEEVGAVQPFAKILLEDYGYPKDMLVTHPQVRVKASPSDKKGYPIDIAVEDAPKLVEISATKKKKVVSNL
;
A
#
# COMPACT_ATOMS: atom_id res chain seq x y z
N MET A 1 9.33 26.13 10.32
CA MET A 1 8.12 25.31 10.47
C MET A 1 8.19 24.24 9.40
N GLU A 2 8.27 22.96 9.77
CA GLU A 2 8.14 21.88 8.79
C GLU A 2 6.68 21.83 8.35
N ASN A 3 6.40 22.25 7.12
CA ASN A 3 5.09 22.04 6.53
C ASN A 3 4.94 20.52 6.32
N LYS A 4 4.02 19.90 7.06
CA LYS A 4 3.65 18.50 6.88
C LYS A 4 2.26 18.42 6.28
N ILE A 5 2.07 17.49 5.36
CA ILE A 5 0.79 17.20 4.73
C ILE A 5 0.39 15.76 5.03
N GLN A 6 -0.91 15.50 5.00
CA GLN A 6 -1.41 14.14 5.18
C GLN A 6 -1.42 13.45 3.82
N ASP A 7 -0.74 12.31 3.73
CA ASP A 7 -0.74 11.47 2.54
C ASP A 7 -2.10 10.78 2.36
N ILE A 8 -2.68 10.92 1.17
CA ILE A 8 -4.04 10.45 0.88
C ILE A 8 -4.18 8.92 0.84
N VAL A 9 -3.06 8.22 0.62
CA VAL A 9 -3.01 6.75 0.52
C VAL A 9 -2.74 6.13 1.89
N SER A 10 -1.62 6.45 2.55
CA SER A 10 -1.25 5.84 3.84
C SER A 10 -1.88 6.52 5.06
N GLY A 11 -2.43 7.73 4.91
CA GLY A 11 -3.00 8.53 6.00
C GLY A 11 -1.97 9.16 6.95
N ARG A 12 -0.67 8.97 6.69
CA ARG A 12 0.44 9.48 7.53
C ARG A 12 0.77 10.93 7.21
N TYR A 13 1.35 11.64 8.19
CA TYR A 13 1.91 12.97 7.97
C TYR A 13 3.32 12.89 7.41
N VAL A 14 3.52 13.44 6.22
CA VAL A 14 4.79 13.48 5.49
C VAL A 14 5.23 14.92 5.27
N ASN A 15 6.53 15.14 5.05
CA ASN A 15 7.04 16.48 4.77
C ASN A 15 6.50 16.97 3.43
N ALA A 16 5.98 18.19 3.41
CA ALA A 16 5.46 18.85 2.22
C ALA A 16 6.62 19.35 1.34
N THR A 17 7.41 18.42 0.82
CA THR A 17 8.42 18.74 -0.19
C THR A 17 7.73 19.18 -1.49
N PRO A 18 8.39 19.98 -2.34
CA PRO A 18 7.82 20.36 -3.63
C PRO A 18 7.43 19.15 -4.49
N GLU A 19 8.16 18.05 -4.38
CA GLU A 19 7.88 16.79 -5.09
C GLU A 19 6.65 16.07 -4.52
N GLU A 20 6.49 16.03 -3.20
CA GLU A 20 5.30 15.42 -2.57
C GLU A 20 4.03 16.19 -2.97
N VAL A 21 4.07 17.52 -2.87
CA VAL A 21 2.94 18.41 -3.16
C VAL A 21 2.66 18.49 -4.67
N GLY A 22 3.71 18.53 -5.49
CA GLY A 22 3.62 18.76 -6.92
C GLY A 22 3.50 17.50 -7.78
N ALA A 23 3.90 16.34 -7.26
CA ALA A 23 3.93 15.09 -8.01
C ALA A 23 3.22 13.95 -7.27
N VAL A 24 3.74 13.51 -6.12
CA VAL A 24 3.28 12.26 -5.46
C VAL A 24 1.79 12.31 -5.13
N GLN A 25 1.33 13.36 -4.44
CA GLN A 25 -0.07 13.49 -4.03
C GLN A 25 -1.02 13.69 -5.22
N PRO A 26 -0.74 14.56 -6.21
CA PRO A 26 -1.53 14.64 -7.44
C PRO A 26 -1.64 13.31 -8.19
N PHE A 27 -0.54 12.58 -8.37
CA PHE A 27 -0.57 11.30 -9.09
C PHE A 27 -1.34 10.22 -8.32
N ALA A 28 -1.15 10.13 -7.01
CA ALA A 28 -1.94 9.21 -6.18
C ALA A 28 -3.44 9.52 -6.27
N LYS A 29 -3.82 10.81 -6.34
CA LYS A 29 -5.22 11.23 -6.47
C LYS A 29 -5.80 10.80 -7.82
N ILE A 30 -5.07 10.99 -8.90
CA ILE A 30 -5.46 10.54 -10.26
C ILE A 30 -5.67 9.02 -10.27
N LEU A 31 -4.79 8.23 -9.64
CA LEU A 31 -4.94 6.77 -9.58
C LEU A 31 -6.21 6.34 -8.84
N LEU A 32 -6.56 7.03 -7.76
CA LEU A 32 -7.76 6.74 -6.97
C LEU A 32 -9.05 7.18 -7.69
N GLU A 33 -9.07 8.41 -8.21
CA GLU A 33 -10.29 9.05 -8.72
C GLU A 33 -10.54 8.73 -10.19
N ASP A 34 -9.53 8.84 -11.05
CA ASP A 34 -9.71 8.71 -12.49
C ASP A 34 -9.55 7.27 -12.97
N TYR A 35 -8.59 6.53 -12.39
CA TYR A 35 -8.33 5.13 -12.75
C TYR A 35 -9.03 4.12 -11.85
N GLY A 36 -9.61 4.55 -10.73
CA GLY A 36 -10.41 3.71 -9.84
C GLY A 36 -9.61 2.64 -9.08
N TYR A 37 -8.30 2.83 -8.90
CA TYR A 37 -7.53 1.92 -8.05
C TYR A 37 -7.99 2.06 -6.59
N PRO A 38 -8.21 0.96 -5.85
CA PRO A 38 -8.51 1.04 -4.43
C PRO A 38 -7.27 1.49 -3.65
N LYS A 39 -7.47 2.23 -2.55
CA LYS A 39 -6.38 2.71 -1.69
C LYS A 39 -5.47 1.59 -1.19
N ASP A 40 -6.05 0.42 -0.93
CA ASP A 40 -5.32 -0.75 -0.41
C ASP A 40 -4.33 -1.36 -1.43
N MET A 41 -4.44 -1.01 -2.72
CA MET A 41 -3.50 -1.43 -3.78
C MET A 41 -2.39 -0.39 -4.02
N LEU A 42 -2.48 0.81 -3.46
CA LEU A 42 -1.49 1.86 -3.65
C LEU A 42 -0.55 1.94 -2.45
N VAL A 43 0.74 2.12 -2.71
CA VAL A 43 1.76 2.34 -1.68
C VAL A 43 2.60 3.55 -2.06
N THR A 44 2.46 4.64 -1.31
CA THR A 44 3.26 5.87 -1.43
C THR A 44 4.31 5.96 -0.32
N HIS A 45 3.95 5.55 0.91
CA HIS A 45 4.82 5.59 2.08
C HIS A 45 4.70 4.33 2.95
N PRO A 46 5.81 3.72 3.40
CA PRO A 46 7.22 4.09 3.13
C PRO A 46 7.65 3.75 1.70
N GLN A 47 8.66 4.48 1.19
CA GLN A 47 9.17 4.32 -0.17
C GLN A 47 9.66 2.89 -0.43
N VAL A 48 9.16 2.27 -1.51
CA VAL A 48 9.54 0.92 -1.93
C VAL A 48 10.72 1.00 -2.88
N ARG A 49 11.55 -0.05 -2.92
CA ARG A 49 12.66 -0.17 -3.87
C ARG A 49 12.47 -1.41 -4.73
N VAL A 50 12.50 -1.23 -6.05
CA VAL A 50 12.38 -2.32 -7.02
C VAL A 50 13.72 -2.64 -7.66
N LYS A 51 14.02 -3.92 -7.86
CA LYS A 51 15.24 -4.35 -8.53
C LYS A 51 15.12 -4.06 -10.03
N ALA A 52 16.11 -3.39 -10.63
CA ALA A 52 16.12 -3.24 -12.10
C ALA A 52 16.57 -4.52 -12.82
N SER A 53 17.26 -5.42 -12.13
CA SER A 53 17.71 -6.69 -12.68
C SER A 53 17.78 -7.77 -11.59
N PRO A 54 17.75 -9.07 -11.94
CA PRO A 54 17.82 -10.16 -10.96
C PRO A 54 19.04 -10.10 -10.03
N SER A 55 20.16 -9.59 -10.53
CA SER A 55 21.43 -9.45 -9.79
C SER A 55 21.51 -8.18 -8.94
N ASP A 56 20.54 -7.27 -9.06
CA ASP A 56 20.53 -6.02 -8.31
C ASP A 56 20.31 -6.29 -6.81
N LYS A 57 21.15 -5.65 -5.99
CA LYS A 57 21.14 -5.76 -4.53
C LYS A 57 20.52 -4.54 -3.84
N LYS A 58 20.56 -3.36 -4.46
CA LYS A 58 20.10 -2.10 -3.83
C LYS A 58 18.71 -1.69 -4.30
N GLY A 59 18.34 -1.99 -5.54
CA GLY A 59 17.08 -1.54 -6.13
C GLY A 59 17.02 -0.03 -6.32
N TYR A 60 16.00 0.41 -7.05
CA TYR A 60 15.69 1.81 -7.34
C TYR A 60 14.44 2.22 -6.56
N PRO A 61 14.47 3.37 -5.89
CA PRO A 61 13.28 3.87 -5.21
C PRO A 61 12.20 4.19 -6.23
N ILE A 62 10.95 3.86 -5.89
CA ILE A 62 9.76 4.26 -6.64
C ILE A 62 8.89 5.13 -5.75
N ASP A 63 8.28 6.16 -6.33
CA ASP A 63 7.51 7.15 -5.58
C ASP A 63 6.09 6.66 -5.26
N ILE A 64 5.51 5.88 -6.17
CA ILE A 64 4.21 5.22 -6.00
C ILE A 64 4.33 3.79 -6.52
N ALA A 65 4.00 2.81 -5.68
CA ALA A 65 3.85 1.43 -6.09
C ALA A 65 2.37 1.07 -6.18
N VAL A 66 2.03 0.24 -7.18
CA VAL A 66 0.73 -0.41 -7.29
C VAL A 66 0.96 -1.90 -7.07
N GLU A 67 0.37 -2.45 -6.02
CA GLU A 67 0.40 -3.88 -5.73
C GLU A 67 -0.92 -4.53 -6.14
N ASP A 68 -0.86 -5.64 -6.87
CA ASP A 68 -2.05 -6.45 -7.13
C ASP A 68 -2.54 -7.11 -5.81
N ALA A 69 -3.80 -6.87 -5.44
CA ALA A 69 -4.44 -7.40 -4.23
C ALA A 69 -4.49 -8.96 -4.20
N PRO A 70 -4.65 -9.56 -3.01
CA PRO A 70 -3.68 -10.48 -2.40
C PRO A 70 -3.71 -11.91 -2.99
N LYS A 71 -2.60 -12.64 -2.78
CA LYS A 71 -2.62 -14.12 -2.77
C LYS A 71 -3.85 -14.61 -2.01
N LEU A 72 -4.69 -15.42 -2.67
CA LEU A 72 -5.82 -16.14 -2.08
C LEU A 72 -5.49 -16.62 -0.65
N VAL A 73 -6.16 -16.03 0.35
CA VAL A 73 -6.11 -16.52 1.72
C VAL A 73 -7.26 -17.50 1.89
N GLU A 74 -6.95 -18.79 1.81
CA GLU A 74 -7.92 -19.85 2.10
C GLU A 74 -8.15 -19.92 3.62
N ILE A 75 -9.26 -19.39 4.10
CA ILE A 75 -9.66 -19.51 5.52
C ILE A 75 -10.54 -20.75 5.64
N SER A 76 -9.96 -21.91 5.92
CA SER A 76 -10.72 -23.12 6.22
C SER A 76 -11.31 -23.05 7.64
N ALA A 77 -12.59 -22.70 7.75
CA ALA A 77 -13.32 -22.77 9.01
C ALA A 77 -13.72 -24.22 9.31
N THR A 78 -12.91 -24.97 10.07
CA THR A 78 -13.40 -26.18 10.75
C THR A 78 -13.81 -25.83 12.18
N LYS A 79 -15.10 -25.48 12.36
CA LYS A 79 -15.73 -25.52 13.69
C LYS A 79 -15.79 -26.99 14.14
N LYS A 80 -14.84 -27.44 14.95
CA LYS A 80 -14.99 -28.70 15.71
C LYS A 80 -16.15 -28.51 16.69
N LYS A 81 -17.32 -29.03 16.32
CA LYS A 81 -18.49 -29.17 17.18
C LYS A 81 -18.09 -30.06 18.37
N LYS A 82 -17.95 -29.47 19.56
CA LYS A 82 -17.74 -30.22 20.81
C LYS A 82 -19.05 -30.97 21.12
N VAL A 83 -19.09 -32.25 20.78
CA VAL A 83 -20.16 -33.15 21.25
C VAL A 83 -19.84 -33.45 22.71
N VAL A 84 -20.57 -32.82 23.63
CA VAL A 84 -20.72 -33.31 25.00
C VAL A 84 -22.03 -34.09 25.03
N SER A 85 -21.95 -35.41 24.87
CA SER A 85 -23.03 -36.31 25.20
C SER A 85 -22.72 -36.91 26.57
N ASN A 86 -23.31 -36.33 27.62
CA ASN A 86 -23.42 -36.99 28.92
C ASN A 86 -24.75 -37.75 28.93
N LEU A 87 -24.67 -39.07 29.05
CA LEU A 87 -25.64 -39.95 29.69
C LEU A 87 -24.86 -41.11 30.31
#